data_AF-A0A3C1AC23-F1
#
_entry.id   AF-A0A3C1AC23-F1
#
_cell.length_a   1.000
_cell.length_b   1.000
_cell.length_c   1.000
_cell.angle_alpha   90.00
_cell.angle_beta   90.00
_cell.angle_gamma   90.00
#
_symmetry.space_group_name_H-M   'P 1'
#
loop_
_entity.id
_entity.type
_entity.pdbx_description
1 polymer ?
#
loop_
_entity_poly.entity_id
_entity_poly.type
_entity_poly.pdbx_seq_one_letter_code
_entity_poly.pdbx_strand_id
1 'polypeptide(L)'
;MKDKAIQTEVDAYYLYGQLAKHEQDKTIASVFKQMSEIEKGHAIAMAKQKGLDPEMNFSPSWRAKILNFMGKVFGDDIVLSSLMDTEKSLSHAILTEKKKRNINIRGSETNHVAILQTIFEREGGATGKQLSRFERRHRTIGGNAIRAAVLGSNDGLVSNFSLVMGVAGAMAGREEILLAGLAGLLAGALSMALGEWISVKSSQELYENQMNIEKEELESDPSGEMHELALIN
;
A
#
# COMPACT_ATOMS: atom_id res chain seq x y z
N MET A 1 8.22 23.98 12.49
CA MET A 1 7.88 23.06 11.39
C MET A 1 8.70 21.79 11.55
N LYS A 2 8.07 20.61 11.58
CA LYS A 2 8.83 19.35 11.56
C LYS A 2 9.57 19.25 10.24
N ASP A 3 10.88 19.05 10.29
CA ASP A 3 11.71 18.96 9.11
C ASP A 3 11.41 17.64 8.36
N LYS A 4 11.04 17.75 7.08
CA LYS A 4 10.60 16.59 6.29
C LYS A 4 11.69 15.54 6.15
N ALA A 5 12.96 15.95 6.03
CA ALA A 5 14.07 15.01 5.90
C ALA A 5 14.31 14.24 7.20
N ILE A 6 14.29 14.94 8.35
CA ILE A 6 14.42 14.30 9.67
C ILE A 6 13.24 13.34 9.90
N GLN A 7 12.01 13.74 9.54
CA GLN A 7 10.84 12.89 9.74
C GLN A 7 10.90 11.61 8.88
N THR A 8 11.42 11.67 7.65
CA THR A 8 11.60 10.49 6.80
C THR A 8 12.50 9.45 7.46
N GLU A 9 13.58 9.90 8.08
CA GLU A 9 14.59 9.05 8.73
C GLU A 9 14.05 8.45 10.04
N VAL A 10 13.27 9.25 10.78
CA VAL A 10 12.55 8.79 11.98
C VAL A 10 11.50 7.74 11.64
N ASP A 11 10.79 7.92 10.53
CA ASP A 11 9.81 6.96 10.04
C ASP A 11 10.49 5.66 9.59
N ALA A 12 11.62 5.75 8.89
CA ALA A 12 12.42 4.59 8.47
C ALA A 12 12.99 3.83 9.67
N TYR A 13 13.61 4.54 10.63
CA TYR A 13 14.05 4.01 11.93
C TYR A 13 12.95 3.18 12.59
N TYR A 14 11.75 3.76 12.71
CA TYR A 14 10.61 3.11 13.36
C TYR A 14 10.18 1.85 12.60
N LEU A 15 10.01 1.93 11.27
CA LEU A 15 9.55 0.80 10.46
C LEU A 15 10.56 -0.34 10.45
N TYR A 16 11.86 -0.06 10.30
CA TYR A 16 12.92 -1.07 10.45
C TYR A 16 12.92 -1.73 11.82
N GLY A 17 12.74 -0.94 12.88
CA GLY A 17 12.65 -1.46 14.24
C GLY A 17 11.42 -2.35 14.46
N GLN A 18 10.34 -2.12 13.71
CA GLN A 18 9.15 -2.96 13.75
C GLN A 18 9.31 -4.25 12.94
N LEU A 19 9.89 -4.19 11.74
CA LEU A 19 10.27 -5.37 10.96
C LEU A 19 11.20 -6.29 11.76
N ALA A 20 12.23 -5.74 12.38
CA ALA A 20 13.20 -6.51 13.18
C ALA A 20 12.56 -7.29 14.35
N LYS A 21 11.43 -6.83 14.91
CA LYS A 21 10.73 -7.50 16.01
C LYS A 21 9.86 -8.66 15.54
N HIS A 22 9.37 -8.58 14.31
CA HIS A 22 8.39 -9.52 13.76
C HIS A 22 9.03 -10.53 12.80
N GLU A 23 10.24 -10.23 12.33
CA GLU A 23 11.02 -11.10 11.46
C GLU A 23 11.40 -12.43 12.16
N GLN A 24 11.23 -13.54 11.44
CA GLN A 24 11.52 -14.88 11.94
C GLN A 24 12.98 -15.28 11.69
N ASP A 25 13.58 -14.88 10.56
CA ASP A 25 15.00 -15.12 10.30
C ASP A 25 15.84 -14.18 11.17
N LYS A 26 16.51 -14.74 12.19
CA LYS A 26 17.38 -13.99 13.10
C LYS A 26 18.45 -13.17 12.37
N THR A 27 18.90 -13.62 11.21
CA THR A 27 19.87 -12.92 10.37
C THR A 27 19.25 -11.65 9.81
N ILE A 28 18.08 -11.76 9.18
CA ILE A 28 17.37 -10.62 8.57
C ILE A 28 16.89 -9.65 9.67
N ALA A 29 16.38 -10.17 10.78
CA ALA A 29 16.02 -9.38 11.96
C ALA A 29 17.20 -8.55 12.47
N SER A 30 18.41 -9.13 12.50
CA SER A 30 19.62 -8.42 12.91
C SER A 30 20.03 -7.32 11.91
N VAL A 31 19.79 -7.53 10.61
CA VAL A 31 20.03 -6.53 9.57
C VAL A 31 19.05 -5.36 9.72
N PHE A 32 17.75 -5.63 9.84
CA PHE A 32 16.75 -4.59 10.08
C PHE A 32 17.02 -3.81 11.37
N LYS A 33 17.48 -4.47 12.44
CA LYS A 33 17.89 -3.79 13.67
C LYS A 33 19.08 -2.84 13.42
N GLN A 34 20.09 -3.28 12.68
CA GLN A 34 21.24 -2.42 12.35
C GLN A 34 20.82 -1.23 11.48
N MET A 35 20.00 -1.46 10.46
CA MET A 35 19.43 -0.41 9.61
C MET A 35 18.65 0.62 10.44
N SER A 36 17.81 0.14 11.38
CA SER A 36 17.08 1.00 12.32
C SER A 36 18.03 1.93 13.10
N GLU A 37 19.09 1.39 13.69
CA GLU A 37 20.06 2.20 14.44
C GLU A 37 20.83 3.20 13.55
N ILE A 38 21.11 2.84 12.29
CA ILE A 38 21.73 3.75 11.31
C ILE A 38 20.82 4.95 11.02
N GLU A 39 19.53 4.71 10.68
CA GLU A 39 18.60 5.82 10.39
C GLU A 39 18.34 6.70 11.61
N LYS A 40 18.34 6.11 12.80
CA LYS A 40 18.29 6.88 14.04
C LYS A 40 19.52 7.81 14.15
N GLY A 41 20.70 7.30 13.81
CA GLY A 41 21.93 8.10 13.72
C GLY A 41 21.83 9.23 12.70
N HIS A 42 21.29 8.97 11.51
CA HIS A 42 21.05 9.99 10.48
C HIS A 42 20.09 11.09 10.96
N ALA A 43 18.96 10.71 11.56
CA ALA A 43 18.00 11.65 12.13
C ALA A 43 18.64 12.58 13.18
N ILE A 44 19.42 12.01 14.10
CA ILE A 44 20.13 12.77 15.16
C ILE A 44 21.20 13.69 14.54
N ALA A 45 21.98 13.20 13.57
CA ALA A 45 23.02 13.99 12.92
C ALA A 45 22.43 15.20 12.17
N MET A 46 21.31 15.01 11.48
CA MET A 46 20.58 16.08 10.81
C MET A 46 19.94 17.07 11.77
N ALA A 47 19.38 16.58 12.89
CA ALA A 47 18.87 17.45 13.94
C ALA A 47 19.98 18.36 14.48
N LYS A 48 21.15 17.78 14.81
CA LYS A 48 22.32 18.52 15.29
C LYS A 48 22.83 19.55 14.29
N GLN A 49 22.92 19.19 12.99
CA GLN A 49 23.34 20.14 11.94
C GLN A 49 22.39 21.36 11.84
N LYS A 50 21.12 21.17 12.17
CA LYS A 50 20.09 22.21 12.14
C LYS A 50 19.93 22.95 13.48
N GLY A 51 20.80 22.67 14.46
CA GLY A 51 20.74 23.30 15.78
C GLY A 51 19.55 22.86 16.63
N LEU A 52 18.93 21.72 16.30
CA LEU A 52 17.89 21.10 17.12
C LEU A 52 18.52 20.24 18.21
N ASP A 53 17.85 20.13 19.35
CA ASP A 53 18.31 19.33 20.49
C ASP A 53 18.37 17.84 20.09
N PRO A 54 19.54 17.17 20.22
CA PRO A 54 19.68 15.75 19.93
C PRO A 54 18.88 14.83 20.88
N GLU A 55 18.43 15.31 22.04
CA GLU A 55 17.52 14.58 22.93
C GLU A 55 16.03 14.77 22.59
N MET A 56 15.71 15.56 21.56
CA MET A 56 14.34 15.73 21.11
C MET A 56 13.79 14.39 20.61
N ASN A 57 12.83 13.82 21.36
CA ASN A 57 12.15 12.58 21.01
C ASN A 57 11.30 12.76 19.74
N PHE A 58 11.89 12.49 18.58
CA PHE A 58 11.15 12.45 17.32
C PHE A 58 10.26 11.21 17.28
N SER A 59 8.95 11.43 17.44
CA SER A 59 7.95 10.37 17.29
C SER A 59 7.70 10.04 15.82
N PRO A 60 7.41 8.77 15.49
CA PRO A 60 7.04 8.36 14.14
C PRO A 60 5.77 9.07 13.68
N SER A 61 5.69 9.34 12.38
CA SER A 61 4.53 9.97 11.77
C SER A 61 3.31 9.05 11.83
N TRP A 62 2.13 9.65 11.70
CA TRP A 62 0.88 8.90 11.59
C TRP A 62 0.90 7.96 10.37
N ARG A 63 1.54 8.38 9.26
CA ARG A 63 1.73 7.55 8.06
C ARG A 63 2.57 6.31 8.38
N ALA A 64 3.68 6.45 9.11
CA ALA A 64 4.51 5.31 9.51
C ALA A 64 3.74 4.34 10.42
N LYS A 65 2.90 4.86 11.32
CA LYS A 65 2.03 4.02 12.17
C LYS A 65 1.01 3.22 11.34
N ILE A 66 0.40 3.85 10.33
CA ILE A 66 -0.53 3.17 9.40
C ILE A 66 0.20 2.13 8.57
N LEU A 67 1.38 2.44 8.03
CA LEU A 67 2.18 1.47 7.27
C LEU A 67 2.52 0.24 8.12
N ASN A 68 2.96 0.43 9.37
CA ASN A 68 3.17 -0.67 10.30
C ASN A 68 1.88 -1.44 10.60
N PHE A 69 0.72 -0.78 10.71
CA PHE A 69 -0.55 -1.48 10.85
C PHE A 69 -0.88 -2.33 9.62
N MET A 70 -0.73 -1.79 8.42
CA MET A 70 -0.94 -2.53 7.18
C MET A 70 0.03 -3.71 7.05
N GLY A 71 1.29 -3.54 7.47
CA GLY A 71 2.27 -4.64 7.52
C GLY A 71 1.80 -5.80 8.39
N LYS A 72 1.24 -5.51 9.57
CA LYS A 72 0.70 -6.56 10.47
C LYS A 72 -0.53 -7.28 9.90
N VAL A 73 -1.32 -6.62 9.05
CA VAL A 73 -2.58 -7.18 8.52
C VAL A 73 -2.36 -7.90 7.19
N PHE A 74 -1.53 -7.35 6.31
CA PHE A 74 -1.36 -7.79 4.93
C PHE A 74 0.03 -8.35 4.61
N GLY A 75 0.96 -8.31 5.57
CA GLY A 75 2.33 -8.82 5.43
C GLY A 75 3.39 -7.72 5.31
N ASP A 76 4.63 -8.07 5.65
CA ASP A 76 5.76 -7.15 5.75
C ASP A 76 6.24 -6.57 4.40
N ASP A 77 5.86 -7.22 3.28
CA ASP A 77 6.12 -6.76 1.90
C ASP A 77 5.69 -5.31 1.64
N ILE A 78 4.57 -4.87 2.22
CA ILE A 78 4.05 -3.51 2.06
C ILE A 78 4.99 -2.50 2.72
N VAL A 79 5.50 -2.84 3.90
CA VAL A 79 6.45 -2.01 4.64
C VAL A 79 7.79 -1.98 3.91
N LEU A 80 8.28 -3.15 3.47
CA LEU A 80 9.54 -3.30 2.75
C LEU A 80 9.54 -2.54 1.41
N SER A 81 8.43 -2.61 0.66
CA SER A 81 8.26 -1.86 -0.59
C SER A 81 8.25 -0.34 -0.35
N SER A 82 7.54 0.13 0.69
CA SER A 82 7.54 1.56 1.02
C SER A 82 8.92 2.04 1.50
N LEU A 83 9.67 1.21 2.21
CA LEU A 83 11.04 1.53 2.62
C LEU A 83 11.98 1.57 1.41
N MET A 84 11.86 0.62 0.50
CA MET A 84 12.63 0.59 -0.76
C MET A 84 12.43 1.88 -1.58
N ASP A 85 11.19 2.34 -1.74
CA ASP A 85 10.89 3.59 -2.46
C ASP A 85 11.46 4.81 -1.74
N THR A 86 11.41 4.79 -0.40
CA THR A 86 11.98 5.86 0.43
C THR A 86 13.50 5.92 0.26
N GLU A 87 14.18 4.78 0.36
CA GLU A 87 15.64 4.67 0.20
C GLU A 87 16.09 5.08 -1.20
N LYS A 88 15.39 4.65 -2.26
CA LYS A 88 15.68 5.07 -3.63
C LYS A 88 15.52 6.59 -3.80
N SER A 89 14.45 7.16 -3.23
CA SER A 89 14.19 8.60 -3.28
C SER A 89 15.29 9.39 -2.56
N LEU A 90 15.68 8.96 -1.37
CA LEU A 90 16.74 9.57 -0.56
C LEU A 90 18.10 9.48 -1.26
N SER A 91 18.45 8.28 -1.73
CA SER A 91 19.68 8.03 -2.51
C SER A 91 19.75 8.97 -3.72
N HIS A 92 18.66 9.06 -4.49
CA HIS A 92 18.60 9.93 -5.67
C HIS A 92 18.77 11.42 -5.32
N ALA A 93 18.12 11.87 -4.24
CA ALA A 93 18.26 13.25 -3.77
C ALA A 93 19.71 13.56 -3.34
N ILE A 94 20.34 12.67 -2.56
CA ILE A 94 21.73 12.84 -2.10
C ILE A 94 22.70 12.83 -3.29
N LEU A 95 22.56 11.88 -4.21
CA LEU A 95 23.41 11.79 -5.41
C LEU A 95 23.29 13.03 -6.29
N THR A 96 22.06 13.54 -6.47
CA THR A 96 21.80 14.75 -7.24
C THR A 96 22.46 15.97 -6.58
N GLU A 97 22.35 16.11 -5.26
CA GLU A 97 22.98 17.22 -4.53
C GLU A 97 24.51 17.13 -4.54
N LYS A 98 25.08 15.93 -4.37
CA LYS A 98 26.53 15.72 -4.45
C LYS A 98 27.07 16.02 -5.85
N LYS A 99 26.35 15.61 -6.89
CA LYS A 99 26.71 15.91 -8.28
C LYS A 99 26.68 17.42 -8.57
N LYS A 100 25.66 18.14 -8.09
CA LYS A 100 25.59 19.61 -8.22
C LYS A 100 26.75 20.31 -7.50
N ARG A 101 27.16 19.79 -6.33
CA ARG A 101 28.23 20.36 -5.51
C ARG A 101 29.63 19.82 -5.88
N ASN A 102 29.73 18.97 -6.91
CA ASN A 102 30.95 18.32 -7.35
C ASN A 102 31.68 17.56 -6.22
N ILE A 103 30.91 16.95 -5.32
CA ILE A 103 31.39 16.13 -4.21
C ILE A 103 31.50 14.68 -4.66
N ASN A 104 32.59 14.00 -4.28
CA ASN A 104 32.83 12.60 -4.64
C ASN A 104 31.75 11.66 -4.05
N ILE A 105 31.22 10.77 -4.88
CA ILE A 105 30.21 9.75 -4.52
C ILE A 105 30.95 8.54 -3.95
N ARG A 106 30.62 8.12 -2.73
CA ARG A 106 31.34 7.05 -2.02
C ARG A 106 30.69 5.66 -2.16
N GLY A 107 29.50 5.58 -2.75
CA GLY A 107 28.71 4.35 -2.88
C GLY A 107 27.91 4.01 -1.62
N SER A 108 28.28 4.56 -0.46
CA SER A 108 27.53 4.42 0.79
C SER A 108 26.11 4.94 0.69
N GLU A 109 25.87 5.89 -0.21
CA GLU A 109 24.55 6.48 -0.49
C GLU A 109 23.55 5.48 -1.07
N THR A 110 24.01 4.32 -1.58
CA THR A 110 23.16 3.29 -2.20
C THR A 110 23.13 1.96 -1.43
N ASN A 111 23.88 1.86 -0.33
CA ASN A 111 24.02 0.60 0.43
C ASN A 111 22.67 0.11 0.98
N HIS A 112 21.81 1.01 1.44
CA HIS A 112 20.50 0.68 1.98
C HIS A 112 19.61 0.03 0.91
N VAL A 113 19.57 0.62 -0.29
CA VAL A 113 18.86 0.07 -1.45
C VAL A 113 19.38 -1.33 -1.81
N ALA A 114 20.71 -1.53 -1.83
CA ALA A 114 21.31 -2.82 -2.16
C ALA A 114 20.99 -3.90 -1.12
N ILE A 115 21.02 -3.56 0.18
CA ILE A 115 20.67 -4.47 1.27
C ILE A 115 19.19 -4.87 1.17
N LEU A 116 18.29 -3.90 1.02
CA LEU A 116 16.86 -4.19 0.89
C LEU A 116 16.56 -5.03 -0.35
N GLN A 117 17.25 -4.78 -1.46
CA GLN A 117 17.03 -5.52 -2.70
C GLN A 117 17.43 -6.99 -2.52
N THR A 118 18.54 -7.24 -1.81
CA THR A 118 18.98 -8.59 -1.48
C THR A 118 17.99 -9.32 -0.56
N ILE A 119 17.43 -8.63 0.44
CA ILE A 119 16.41 -9.20 1.34
C ILE A 119 15.13 -9.54 0.55
N PHE A 120 14.68 -8.59 -0.27
CA PHE A 120 13.47 -8.73 -1.10
C PHE A 120 13.58 -9.89 -2.11
N GLU A 121 14.76 -10.09 -2.70
CA GLU A 121 15.03 -11.20 -3.61
C GLU A 121 15.09 -12.55 -2.88
N ARG A 122 15.60 -12.59 -1.63
CA ARG A 122 15.77 -13.81 -0.83
C ARG A 122 14.49 -14.32 -0.18
N GLU A 123 13.61 -13.42 0.28
CA GLU A 123 12.28 -13.79 0.80
C GLU A 123 11.33 -14.31 -0.28
N GLY A 124 11.83 -14.43 -1.53
CA GLY A 124 11.06 -14.97 -2.63
C GLY A 124 9.87 -14.08 -2.93
N GLY A 125 10.09 -12.76 -2.96
CA GLY A 125 9.07 -11.75 -3.21
C GLY A 125 8.18 -12.15 -4.38
N ALA A 126 7.09 -12.85 -4.08
CA ALA A 126 6.01 -13.14 -5.01
C ALA A 126 5.44 -11.83 -5.57
N THR A 127 5.74 -10.72 -4.90
CA THR A 127 5.40 -9.35 -5.25
C THR A 127 6.29 -8.74 -6.34
N GLY A 128 7.48 -9.26 -6.65
CA GLY A 128 8.23 -8.90 -7.87
C GLY A 128 7.61 -9.51 -9.13
N LYS A 129 7.09 -10.74 -9.01
CA LYS A 129 6.23 -11.36 -10.04
C LYS A 129 4.82 -10.78 -10.05
N GLN A 130 4.27 -10.29 -8.93
CA GLN A 130 2.95 -9.64 -8.92
C GLN A 130 2.98 -8.17 -9.35
N LEU A 131 4.02 -7.38 -9.05
CA LEU A 131 4.20 -6.05 -9.63
C LEU A 131 4.51 -6.14 -11.12
N SER A 132 5.37 -7.07 -11.57
CA SER A 132 5.56 -7.28 -13.02
C SER A 132 4.35 -7.93 -13.72
N ARG A 133 3.48 -8.63 -12.97
CA ARG A 133 2.15 -9.08 -13.46
C ARG A 133 1.12 -7.94 -13.43
N PHE A 134 1.28 -6.94 -12.58
CA PHE A 134 0.49 -5.70 -12.59
C PHE A 134 0.93 -4.80 -13.75
N GLU A 135 2.24 -4.70 -13.99
CA GLU A 135 2.86 -3.94 -15.08
C GLU A 135 2.56 -4.59 -16.45
N ARG A 136 2.50 -5.93 -16.55
CA ARG A 136 2.13 -6.64 -17.80
C ARG A 136 0.62 -6.84 -18.03
N ARG A 137 -0.26 -6.66 -17.04
CA ARG A 137 -1.73 -6.79 -17.20
C ARG A 137 -2.45 -5.47 -17.53
N HIS A 138 -1.72 -4.43 -17.92
CA HIS A 138 -2.28 -3.12 -18.20
C HIS A 138 -2.91 -2.96 -19.60
N ARG A 139 -3.79 -3.89 -20.02
CA ARG A 139 -4.69 -3.59 -21.15
C ARG A 139 -6.16 -3.99 -21.01
N THR A 140 -6.59 -4.75 -20.00
CA THR A 140 -8.01 -5.16 -19.97
C THR A 140 -8.67 -5.23 -18.58
N ILE A 141 -7.97 -5.59 -17.50
CA ILE A 141 -8.62 -5.80 -16.18
C ILE A 141 -8.44 -4.58 -15.23
N GLY A 142 -7.36 -3.81 -15.38
CA GLY A 142 -7.07 -2.67 -14.49
C GLY A 142 -8.08 -1.51 -14.57
N GLY A 143 -8.78 -1.34 -15.70
CA GLY A 143 -9.70 -0.22 -15.91
C GLY A 143 -10.92 -0.25 -14.97
N ASN A 144 -11.51 -1.43 -14.75
CA ASN A 144 -12.71 -1.56 -13.92
C ASN A 144 -12.38 -1.45 -12.43
N ALA A 145 -11.28 -2.06 -11.98
CA ALA A 145 -10.85 -1.97 -10.58
C ALA A 145 -10.42 -0.55 -10.19
N ILE A 146 -9.69 0.15 -11.07
CA ILE A 146 -9.31 1.56 -10.83
C ILE A 146 -10.55 2.46 -10.87
N ARG A 147 -11.48 2.22 -11.80
CA ARG A 147 -12.75 2.97 -11.86
C ARG A 147 -13.57 2.76 -10.59
N ALA A 148 -13.73 1.53 -10.12
CA ALA A 148 -14.43 1.22 -8.88
C ALA A 148 -13.74 1.87 -7.66
N ALA A 149 -12.40 1.83 -7.60
CA ALA A 149 -11.64 2.47 -6.53
C ALA A 149 -11.78 4.00 -6.52
N VAL A 150 -11.73 4.64 -7.69
CA VAL A 150 -11.88 6.11 -7.82
C VAL A 150 -13.32 6.54 -7.51
N LEU A 151 -14.32 5.85 -8.07
CA LEU A 151 -15.73 6.15 -7.80
C LEU A 151 -16.08 5.90 -6.34
N GLY A 152 -15.62 4.79 -5.75
CA GLY A 152 -15.82 4.48 -4.33
C GLY A 152 -15.09 5.45 -3.40
N SER A 153 -13.87 5.88 -3.74
CA SER A 153 -13.16 6.91 -2.97
C SER A 153 -13.87 8.26 -3.03
N ASN A 154 -14.37 8.65 -4.21
CA ASN A 154 -15.11 9.89 -4.38
C ASN A 154 -16.44 9.86 -3.61
N ASP A 155 -17.19 8.79 -3.74
CA ASP A 155 -18.47 8.62 -3.06
C ASP A 155 -18.29 8.54 -1.54
N GLY A 156 -17.31 7.76 -1.06
CA GLY A 156 -16.98 7.66 0.37
C GLY A 156 -16.53 8.98 1.00
N LEU A 157 -15.75 9.80 0.29
CA LEU A 157 -15.35 11.13 0.77
C LEU A 157 -16.51 12.10 0.82
N VAL A 158 -17.30 12.20 -0.26
CA VAL A 158 -18.40 13.15 -0.35
C VAL A 158 -19.53 12.80 0.60
N SER A 159 -19.91 11.52 0.68
CA SER A 159 -20.95 11.03 1.59
C SER A 159 -20.56 11.21 3.05
N ASN A 160 -19.33 10.81 3.43
CA ASN A 160 -18.88 10.94 4.81
C ASN A 160 -18.67 12.41 5.22
N PHE A 161 -18.19 13.26 4.30
CA PHE A 161 -18.10 14.70 4.56
C PHE A 161 -19.49 15.33 4.76
N SER A 162 -20.47 14.97 3.92
CA SER A 162 -21.84 15.46 4.05
C SER A 162 -22.48 15.01 5.37
N LEU A 163 -22.25 13.75 5.77
CA LEU A 163 -22.68 13.22 7.06
C LEU A 163 -22.07 14.00 8.23
N VAL A 164 -20.73 14.15 8.24
CA VAL A 164 -20.01 14.88 9.29
C VAL A 164 -20.48 16.33 9.39
N MET A 165 -20.68 17.01 8.24
CA MET A 165 -21.22 18.37 8.20
C MET A 165 -22.64 18.45 8.73
N GLY A 166 -23.51 17.48 8.40
CA GLY A 166 -24.87 17.41 8.92
C GLY A 166 -24.92 17.21 10.43
N VAL A 167 -24.10 16.29 10.95
CA VAL A 167 -23.99 16.03 12.39
C VAL A 167 -23.40 17.23 13.11
N ALA A 168 -22.37 17.88 12.54
CA ALA A 168 -21.77 19.09 13.10
C ALA A 168 -22.72 20.30 13.12
N GLY A 169 -23.66 20.38 12.16
CA GLY A 169 -24.71 21.41 12.17
C GLY A 169 -25.80 21.17 13.22
N ALA A 170 -26.01 19.92 13.64
CA ALA A 170 -27.05 19.52 14.60
C ALA A 170 -26.54 19.36 16.04
N MET A 171 -25.25 19.06 16.24
CA MET A 171 -24.64 18.75 17.54
C MET A 171 -23.39 19.61 17.79
N ALA A 172 -23.18 20.05 19.03
CA ALA A 172 -22.04 20.88 19.41
C ALA A 172 -20.79 20.08 19.86
N GLY A 173 -20.94 18.77 20.08
CA GLY A 173 -19.92 17.93 20.68
C GLY A 173 -18.92 17.36 19.66
N ARG A 174 -17.62 17.59 19.87
CA ARG A 174 -16.54 17.19 18.95
C ARG A 174 -16.33 15.67 18.92
N GLU A 175 -16.52 14.99 20.04
CA GLU A 175 -16.32 13.54 20.13
C GLU A 175 -17.44 12.79 19.40
N GLU A 176 -18.66 13.28 19.50
CA GLU A 176 -19.86 12.74 18.86
C GLU A 176 -19.77 12.87 17.33
N ILE A 177 -19.28 14.02 16.83
CA ILE A 177 -19.03 14.24 15.41
C ILE A 177 -17.97 13.27 14.87
N LEU A 178 -16.87 13.06 15.61
CA LEU A 178 -15.81 12.13 15.22
C LEU A 178 -16.29 10.68 15.23
N LEU A 179 -17.05 10.28 16.24
CA LEU A 179 -17.60 8.93 16.36
C LEU A 179 -18.59 8.67 15.22
N ALA A 180 -19.48 9.62 14.92
CA ALA A 180 -20.44 9.52 13.82
C ALA A 180 -19.75 9.45 12.45
N GLY A 181 -18.72 10.28 12.22
CA GLY A 181 -17.94 10.24 10.98
C GLY A 181 -17.14 8.95 10.80
N LEU A 182 -16.60 8.37 11.89
CA LEU A 182 -15.89 7.09 11.81
C LEU A 182 -16.87 5.93 11.58
N ALA A 183 -18.01 5.93 12.28
CA ALA A 183 -19.06 4.94 12.10
C ALA A 183 -19.63 4.97 10.68
N GLY A 184 -19.88 6.18 10.14
CA GLY A 184 -20.35 6.38 8.77
C GLY A 184 -19.35 5.88 7.73
N LEU A 185 -18.06 6.18 7.91
CA LEU A 185 -17.00 5.68 7.03
C LEU A 185 -16.94 4.15 7.04
N LEU A 186 -16.94 3.53 8.22
CA LEU A 186 -16.90 2.07 8.34
C LEU A 186 -18.14 1.40 7.74
N ALA A 187 -19.33 1.93 8.04
CA ALA A 187 -20.58 1.44 7.48
C ALA A 187 -20.60 1.55 5.94
N GLY A 188 -20.16 2.68 5.39
CA GLY A 188 -20.07 2.89 3.95
C GLY A 188 -19.08 1.94 3.28
N ALA A 189 -17.88 1.78 3.85
CA ALA A 189 -16.87 0.86 3.33
C ALA A 189 -17.35 -0.61 3.33
N LEU A 190 -17.98 -1.05 4.42
CA LEU A 190 -18.54 -2.41 4.51
C LEU A 190 -19.69 -2.62 3.51
N SER A 191 -20.58 -1.64 3.36
CA SER A 191 -21.69 -1.70 2.41
C SER A 191 -21.18 -1.82 0.96
N MET A 192 -20.17 -1.04 0.59
CA MET A 192 -19.57 -1.11 -0.74
C MET A 192 -18.85 -2.44 -0.99
N ALA A 193 -18.08 -2.92 0.00
CA ALA A 193 -17.39 -4.21 -0.12
C ALA A 193 -18.37 -5.38 -0.27
N LEU A 194 -19.45 -5.39 0.52
CA LEU A 194 -20.50 -6.40 0.41
C LEU A 194 -21.28 -6.28 -0.91
N GLY A 195 -21.57 -5.06 -1.35
CA GLY A 195 -22.24 -4.82 -2.63
C GLY A 195 -21.46 -5.37 -3.81
N GLU A 196 -20.15 -5.12 -3.86
CA GLU A 196 -19.26 -5.67 -4.89
C GLU A 196 -19.19 -7.20 -4.82
N TRP A 197 -19.06 -7.77 -3.61
CA TRP A 197 -19.04 -9.22 -3.44
C TRP A 197 -20.33 -9.89 -3.93
N ILE A 198 -21.50 -9.34 -3.58
CA ILE A 198 -22.80 -9.84 -4.05
C ILE A 198 -22.90 -9.71 -5.57
N SER A 199 -22.47 -8.59 -6.15
CA SER A 199 -22.49 -8.38 -7.61
C SER A 199 -21.65 -9.43 -8.34
N VAL A 200 -20.43 -9.67 -7.87
CA VAL A 200 -19.53 -10.69 -8.44
C VAL A 200 -20.13 -12.08 -8.29
N LYS A 201 -20.67 -12.41 -7.11
CA LYS A 201 -21.28 -13.71 -6.85
C LYS A 201 -22.50 -13.95 -7.75
N SER A 202 -23.35 -12.95 -7.93
CA SER A 202 -24.51 -13.02 -8.84
C SER A 202 -24.08 -13.22 -10.29
N SER A 203 -23.05 -12.51 -10.76
CA SER A 203 -22.51 -12.73 -12.11
C SER A 203 -21.96 -14.14 -12.26
N GLN A 204 -21.24 -14.66 -11.25
CA GLN A 204 -20.75 -16.03 -11.26
C GLN A 204 -21.88 -17.05 -11.36
N GLU A 205 -22.93 -16.91 -10.55
CA GLU A 205 -24.09 -17.81 -10.57
C GLU A 205 -24.81 -17.79 -11.93
N LEU A 206 -24.94 -16.61 -12.55
CA LEU A 206 -25.50 -16.49 -13.90
C LEU A 206 -24.64 -17.23 -14.94
N TYR A 207 -23.32 -17.08 -14.90
CA TYR A 207 -22.41 -17.78 -15.81
C TYR A 207 -22.44 -19.29 -15.61
N GLU A 208 -22.47 -19.76 -14.36
CA GLU A 208 -22.58 -21.19 -14.04
C GLU A 208 -23.89 -21.77 -14.57
N ASN A 209 -25.00 -21.03 -14.45
CA ASN A 209 -26.29 -21.46 -14.98
C ASN A 209 -26.30 -21.52 -16.52
N GLN A 210 -25.77 -20.48 -17.18
CA GLN A 210 -25.63 -20.47 -18.64
C GLN A 210 -24.79 -21.65 -19.14
N MET A 211 -23.65 -21.92 -18.48
CA MET A 211 -22.79 -23.04 -18.84
C MET A 211 -23.48 -24.40 -18.69
N ASN A 212 -24.38 -24.56 -17.71
CA ASN A 212 -25.13 -25.80 -17.54
C ASN A 212 -26.18 -25.99 -18.65
N ILE A 213 -26.86 -24.92 -19.04
CA ILE A 213 -27.85 -24.95 -20.14
C ILE A 213 -27.17 -25.32 -21.46
N GLU A 214 -26.11 -24.60 -21.82
CA GLU A 214 -25.29 -24.86 -23.02
C GLU A 214 -24.76 -26.30 -23.06
N LYS A 215 -24.36 -26.83 -21.90
CA LYS A 215 -23.91 -28.22 -21.81
C LYS A 215 -25.04 -29.22 -22.06
N GLU A 216 -26.24 -28.94 -21.55
CA GLU A 216 -27.42 -29.78 -21.80
C GLU A 216 -27.85 -29.72 -23.27
N GLU A 217 -27.76 -28.55 -23.91
CA GLU A 217 -28.03 -28.36 -25.34
C GLU A 217 -26.99 -29.08 -26.21
N LEU A 218 -25.70 -29.01 -25.86
CA LEU A 218 -24.63 -29.80 -26.51
C LEU A 218 -24.83 -31.32 -26.41
N GLU A 219 -25.41 -31.82 -25.32
CA GLU A 219 -25.68 -33.26 -25.13
C GLU A 219 -26.99 -33.70 -25.82
N SER A 220 -27.99 -32.82 -25.89
CA SER A 220 -29.35 -33.15 -26.36
C SER A 220 -29.61 -32.81 -27.84
N ASP A 221 -29.00 -31.77 -28.39
CA ASP A 221 -29.06 -31.40 -29.82
C ASP A 221 -27.71 -30.92 -30.38
N PRO A 222 -26.74 -31.85 -30.59
CA PRO A 222 -25.45 -31.50 -31.18
C PRO A 222 -25.54 -30.91 -32.59
N SER A 223 -26.60 -31.25 -33.34
CA SER A 223 -26.81 -30.75 -34.70
C SER A 223 -27.26 -29.30 -34.74
N GLY A 224 -28.14 -28.91 -33.82
CA GLY A 224 -28.58 -27.53 -33.62
C GLY A 224 -27.41 -26.65 -33.21
N GLU A 225 -26.67 -27.04 -32.17
CA GLU A 225 -25.47 -26.33 -31.67
C GLU A 225 -24.41 -26.10 -32.76
N MET A 226 -24.15 -27.12 -33.59
CA MET A 226 -23.21 -26.99 -34.72
C MET A 226 -23.68 -25.93 -35.73
N HIS A 227 -25.00 -25.78 -35.92
CA HIS A 227 -25.57 -24.76 -36.78
C HIS A 227 -25.47 -23.36 -36.16
N GLU A 228 -25.72 -23.24 -34.85
CA GLU A 228 -25.57 -21.98 -34.10
C GLU A 228 -24.12 -21.47 -34.13
N LEU A 229 -23.14 -22.34 -33.85
CA LEU A 229 -21.73 -22.00 -33.92
C LEU A 229 -21.29 -21.61 -35.34
N ALA A 230 -21.86 -22.21 -36.38
CA ALA A 230 -21.58 -21.86 -37.77
C ALA A 230 -22.16 -20.49 -38.19
N LEU A 231 -23.13 -19.95 -37.45
CA LEU A 231 -23.68 -18.61 -37.67
C LEU A 231 -22.87 -17.50 -36.98
N ILE A 232 -22.13 -17.84 -35.92
CA ILE A 232 -21.34 -16.90 -35.09
C ILE A 232 -19.89 -16.74 -35.61
N ASN A 233 -19.42 -17.66 -36.46
CA ASN A 233 -18.07 -17.69 -37.03
C ASN A 233 -18.03 -17.14 -38.46
#